data_AF-A0A941P6D1-F1
#
_entry.id   AF-A0A941P6D1-F1
#
_cell.length_a   1.000
_cell.length_b   1.000
_cell.length_c   1.000
_cell.angle_alpha   90.00
_cell.angle_beta   90.00
_cell.angle_gamma   90.00
#
_symmetry.space_group_name_H-M   'P 1'
#
loop_
_entity.id
_entity.type
_entity.pdbx_description
1 polymer ?
#
loop_
_entity_poly.entity_id
_entity_poly.type
_entity_poly.pdbx_seq_one_letter_code
_entity_poly.pdbx_strand_id
1 'polypeptide(L)' 'MPSALLPLARWPADVRRHLVGVFTDIDDTLTTDGAITPDALAALHALRRAGLAVIPITG' A
#
# COMPACT_ATOMS: atom_id res chain seq x y z
N MET A 1 -10.19 26.73 -3.54
CA MET A 1 -10.84 25.73 -2.66
C MET A 1 -10.12 24.41 -2.91
N PRO A 2 -9.50 23.77 -1.91
CA PRO A 2 -8.92 22.45 -2.15
C PRO A 2 -10.08 21.53 -2.53
N SER A 3 -9.93 20.83 -3.66
CA SER A 3 -10.92 19.83 -4.07
C SER A 3 -11.08 18.83 -2.93
N ALA A 4 -12.32 18.54 -2.53
CA ALA A 4 -12.58 17.56 -1.48
C ALA A 4 -11.91 16.22 -1.84
N LEU A 5 -11.30 15.55 -0.85
CA LEU A 5 -10.81 14.19 -1.03
C LEU A 5 -11.97 13.34 -1.56
N LEU A 6 -11.77 12.71 -2.71
CA LEU A 6 -12.77 11.82 -3.28
C LEU A 6 -12.61 10.42 -2.64
N PRO A 7 -13.72 9.68 -2.45
CA PRO A 7 -13.63 8.29 -2.01
C PRO A 7 -12.73 7.48 -2.95
N LEU A 8 -11.89 6.60 -2.39
CA LEU A 8 -10.98 5.75 -3.17
C LEU A 8 -11.72 4.90 -4.23
N ALA A 9 -12.97 4.52 -3.93
CA ALA A 9 -13.84 3.79 -4.87
C ALA A 9 -14.15 4.57 -6.16
N ARG A 10 -13.96 5.89 -6.19
CA ARG A 10 -14.08 6.72 -7.40
C ARG A 10 -12.82 6.72 -8.27
N TRP A 11 -11.73 6.09 -7.85
CA TRP A 11 -10.53 5.94 -8.68
C TRP A 11 -10.79 4.92 -9.80
N PRO A 12 -10.82 5.33 -11.08
CA PRO A 12 -11.17 4.43 -12.17
C PRO A 12 -10.24 3.21 -12.25
N ALA A 13 -10.83 2.05 -12.53
CA ALA A 13 -10.14 0.77 -12.48
C ALA A 13 -9.07 0.62 -13.56
N ASP A 14 -9.27 1.23 -14.72
CA ASP A 14 -8.32 1.34 -15.81
C ASP A 14 -7.12 2.22 -15.41
N VAL A 15 -7.36 3.34 -14.74
CA VAL A 15 -6.29 4.24 -14.27
C VAL A 15 -5.42 3.54 -13.21
N ARG A 16 -6.02 2.95 -12.18
CA ARG A 16 -5.27 2.30 -11.08
C ARG A 16 -4.47 1.06 -11.51
N ARG A 17 -4.80 0.44 -12.65
CA ARG A 17 -4.02 -0.70 -13.20
C ARG A 17 -2.61 -0.30 -13.65
N HIS A 18 -2.36 1.01 -13.86
CA HIS A 18 -1.05 1.52 -14.24
C HIS A 18 -0.10 1.73 -13.05
N LEU A 19 -0.52 1.39 -11.83
CA LEU A 19 0.38 1.41 -10.67
C LEU A 19 1.53 0.43 -10.88
N VAL A 20 2.73 0.88 -10.54
CA VAL A 20 3.97 0.08 -10.64
C VAL A 20 4.48 -0.36 -9.26
N GLY A 21 3.98 0.25 -8.19
CA GLY A 21 4.41 -0.05 -6.84
C GLY A 21 3.73 0.78 -5.77
N VAL A 22 4.10 0.50 -4.52
CA VAL A 22 3.68 1.21 -3.32
C VAL A 22 4.90 1.56 -2.46
N PHE A 23 4.86 2.74 -1.86
CA PHE A 23 5.72 3.07 -0.73
C PHE A 23 4.94 2.80 0.54
N THR A 24 5.62 2.27 1.55
CA THR A 24 5.02 1.94 2.84
C THR A 24 5.96 2.33 3.95
N ASP A 25 5.40 2.77 5.07
CA ASP A 25 6.13 2.86 6.32
C ASP A 25 6.28 1.46 6.95
N ILE A 26 7.13 1.34 7.96
CA ILE A 26 7.37 0.09 8.71
C ILE A 26 6.67 0.15 10.06
N ASP A 27 7.11 1.06 10.93
CA ASP A 27 6.72 1.09 12.33
C ASP A 27 5.25 1.50 12.46
N ASP A 28 4.48 0.72 13.22
CA ASP A 28 3.02 0.88 13.39
C ASP A 28 2.19 0.87 12.07
N THR A 29 2.83 0.51 10.95
CA THR A 29 2.20 0.36 9.63
C THR A 29 2.20 -1.10 9.18
N LEU A 30 3.39 -1.71 9.06
CA LEU A 30 3.54 -3.14 8.78
C LEU A 30 3.69 -3.95 10.06
N THR A 31 4.08 -3.30 11.16
CA THR A 31 4.32 -3.93 12.44
C THR A 31 3.31 -3.46 13.49
N THR A 32 3.10 -4.28 14.51
CA THR A 32 2.44 -3.92 15.76
C THR A 32 3.28 -4.50 16.89
N ASP A 33 3.61 -3.69 17.89
CA ASP A 33 4.54 -4.06 18.97
C ASP A 33 5.89 -4.60 18.43
N GLY A 34 6.37 -4.04 17.32
CA GLY A 34 7.61 -4.43 16.67
C GLY A 34 7.56 -5.74 15.86
N ALA A 35 6.42 -6.41 15.79
CA ALA A 35 6.24 -7.65 15.01
C ALA A 35 5.38 -7.42 13.77
N ILE A 36 5.76 -7.99 12.63
CA ILE A 36 4.92 -7.97 11.43
C ILE A 36 3.63 -8.74 11.67
N THR A 37 2.50 -8.16 11.29
CA THR A 37 1.21 -8.84 11.42
C THR A 37 0.99 -9.84 10.28
N PRO A 38 0.25 -10.95 10.50
CA PRO A 38 0.01 -11.96 9.46
C PRO A 38 -0.69 -11.40 8.20
N ASP A 39 -1.61 -10.45 8.38
CA ASP A 39 -2.31 -9.78 7.29
C ASP A 39 -1.41 -8.81 6.51
N ALA A 40 -0.53 -8.07 7.19
CA ALA A 40 0.49 -7.26 6.52
C ALA A 40 1.42 -8.13 5.67
N LEU A 41 1.90 -9.25 6.23
CA LEU A 41 2.73 -10.21 5.48
C LEU A 41 1.99 -10.79 4.26
N ALA A 42 0.71 -11.15 4.42
CA ALA A 42 -0.12 -11.65 3.32
C ALA A 42 -0.32 -10.59 2.23
N ALA A 43 -0.50 -9.32 2.61
CA ALA A 43 -0.62 -8.20 1.68
C ALA A 43 0.68 -7.97 0.89
N LEU A 44 1.84 -7.99 1.55
CA LEU A 44 3.15 -7.90 0.89
C LEU A 44 3.34 -9.01 -0.15
N HIS A 45 2.96 -10.25 0.19
CA HIS A 45 2.98 -11.35 -0.77
C HIS A 45 2.02 -11.14 -1.95
N ALA A 46 0.83 -10.58 -1.71
CA ALA A 46 -0.12 -10.27 -2.78
C ALA A 46 0.42 -9.21 -3.74
N LEU A 47 1.03 -8.14 -3.21
CA LEU A 47 1.67 -7.08 -4.00
C LEU A 47 2.82 -7.65 -4.85
N ARG A 48 3.67 -8.50 -4.25
CA ARG A 48 4.75 -9.20 -4.98
C ARG A 48 4.22 -10.08 -6.11
N ARG A 49 3.15 -10.84 -5.87
CA ARG A 49 2.52 -11.68 -6.92
C ARG A 49 1.89 -10.83 -8.03
N ALA A 50 1.40 -9.64 -7.71
CA ALA A 50 0.88 -8.68 -8.68
C ALA A 50 1.98 -7.96 -9.48
N GLY A 51 3.26 -8.20 -9.19
CA GLY A 51 4.39 -7.55 -9.87
C GLY A 51 4.62 -6.10 -9.47
N LEU A 52 4.03 -5.66 -8.35
CA LEU A 52 4.20 -4.31 -7.83
C LEU A 52 5.48 -4.22 -6.99
N ALA A 53 6.26 -3.16 -7.20
CA ALA A 53 7.35 -2.82 -6.31
C ALA A 53 6.80 -2.42 -4.93
N VAL A 54 7.44 -2.88 -3.87
CA VAL A 54 7.13 -2.44 -2.50
C VAL A 54 8.41 -1.90 -1.90
N ILE A 55 8.43 -0.61 -1.57
CA ILE A 55 9.62 0.05 -1.03
C ILE A 55 9.26 0.58 0.37
N PRO A 56 9.80 -0.04 1.43
CA PRO A 56 9.69 0.49 2.78
C PRO A 56 10.47 1.80 2.92
N ILE A 57 9.87 2.79 3.55
CA ILE A 57 10.47 4.09 3.86
C ILE A 57 10.15 4.40 5.32
N THR A 58 11.18 4.44 6.17
CA THR A 58 11.08 4.87 7.58
C THR A 58 12.11 5.98 7.85
N GLY A 59 11.93 6.70 8.96
CA GLY A 59 12.76 7.85 9.37
C GLY A 59 14.12 7.46 9.95
#